data_AF-A0A9W4SK22-F1
#
_entry.id   AF-A0A9W4SK22-F1
#
_cell.length_a   1.000
_cell.length_b   1.000
_cell.length_c   1.000
_cell.angle_alpha   90.00
_cell.angle_beta   90.00
_cell.angle_gamma   90.00
#
_symmetry.space_group_name_H-M   'P 1'
#
loop_
_entity.id
_entity.type
_entity.pdbx_description
1 polymer ?
#
loop_
_entity_poly.entity_id
_entity_poly.type
_entity_poly.pdbx_seq_one_letter_code
_entity_poly.pdbx_strand_id
1 'polypeptide(L)'
;MSLLRIRRCRNMPTILNHFLPRIILSRIYPPFNSNANILAAQMRYGTKIRTITAKILLKRNVKREAIRLRMYNVHIINLATEYIWNTSTAFQRDQFATLAASVNTINQNYRESFIYRMTQITTPQETNCALGNDFLNGSNF
;
A
#
# COMPACT_ATOMS: atom_id res chain seq x y z
N MET A 1 -20.56 -15.44 -17.48
CA MET A 1 -19.70 -14.80 -16.44
C MET A 1 -20.48 -14.73 -15.13
N SER A 2 -20.14 -15.59 -14.17
CA SER A 2 -20.89 -15.75 -12.91
C SER A 2 -20.29 -14.88 -11.81
N LEU A 3 -21.05 -13.90 -11.31
CA LEU A 3 -20.65 -13.03 -10.20
C LEU A 3 -20.79 -13.78 -8.87
N LEU A 4 -19.67 -14.20 -8.27
CA LEU A 4 -19.64 -14.78 -6.92
C LEU A 4 -20.03 -13.71 -5.89
N ARG A 5 -21.21 -13.88 -5.26
CA ARG A 5 -21.75 -13.01 -4.20
C ARG A 5 -21.50 -13.63 -2.82
N ILE A 6 -21.15 -12.79 -1.85
CA ILE A 6 -20.97 -13.18 -0.44
C ILE A 6 -22.35 -13.48 0.22
N ARG A 7 -22.46 -14.62 0.91
CA ARG A 7 -23.68 -15.03 1.67
C ARG A 7 -23.77 -14.29 3.02
N ARG A 8 -25.00 -13.99 3.47
CA ARG A 8 -25.31 -13.27 4.73
C ARG A 8 -25.00 -14.11 5.98
N CYS A 9 -24.54 -13.47 7.07
CA CYS A 9 -24.40 -14.07 8.40
C CYS A 9 -25.32 -13.38 9.42
N ARG A 10 -25.94 -14.16 10.32
CA ARG A 10 -27.08 -13.75 11.19
C ARG A 10 -26.76 -12.68 12.26
N ASN A 11 -25.49 -12.40 12.57
CA ASN A 11 -25.09 -11.48 13.67
C ASN A 11 -24.31 -10.23 13.21
N MET A 12 -24.44 -9.83 11.94
CA MET A 12 -23.76 -8.65 11.38
C MET A 12 -24.63 -7.40 11.55
N PRO A 13 -24.05 -6.21 11.80
CA PRO A 13 -24.80 -4.95 11.76
C PRO A 13 -25.63 -4.84 10.47
N THR A 14 -26.87 -4.36 10.57
CA THR A 14 -27.83 -4.32 9.45
C THR A 14 -27.24 -3.67 8.20
N ILE A 15 -26.46 -2.60 8.36
CA ILE A 15 -25.78 -1.90 7.25
C ILE A 15 -24.72 -2.78 6.56
N LEU A 16 -24.01 -3.63 7.29
CA LEU A 16 -23.02 -4.55 6.72
C LEU A 16 -23.69 -5.65 5.88
N ASN A 17 -24.89 -6.10 6.30
CA ASN A 17 -25.72 -7.04 5.54
C ASN A 17 -26.27 -6.46 4.23
N HIS A 18 -26.35 -5.13 4.12
CA HIS A 18 -26.66 -4.45 2.85
C HIS A 18 -25.42 -4.22 1.99
N PHE A 19 -24.25 -4.05 2.62
CA PHE A 19 -23.00 -3.76 1.95
C PHE A 19 -22.36 -4.99 1.30
N LEU A 20 -22.14 -6.07 2.05
CA LEU A 20 -21.41 -7.25 1.57
C LEU A 20 -22.00 -7.89 0.30
N PRO A 21 -23.33 -8.04 0.14
CA PRO A 21 -23.89 -8.65 -1.07
C PRO A 21 -23.69 -7.81 -2.34
N ARG A 22 -23.38 -6.52 -2.19
CA ARG A 22 -23.17 -5.56 -3.28
C ARG A 22 -21.69 -5.46 -3.69
N ILE A 23 -20.78 -6.01 -2.89
CA ILE A 23 -19.36 -6.08 -3.20
C ILE A 23 -19.16 -7.03 -4.37
N ILE A 24 -18.39 -6.57 -5.36
CA ILE A 24 -17.96 -7.41 -6.46
C ILE A 24 -16.56 -7.95 -6.14
N LEU A 25 -16.46 -9.25 -5.87
CA LEU A 25 -15.19 -9.89 -5.49
C LEU A 25 -14.10 -9.76 -6.55
N SER A 26 -14.45 -9.72 -7.85
CA SER A 26 -13.48 -9.48 -8.93
C SER A 26 -12.91 -8.06 -8.96
N ARG A 27 -13.45 -7.14 -8.14
CA ARG A 27 -12.87 -5.80 -7.91
C ARG A 27 -11.99 -5.76 -6.66
N ILE A 28 -12.03 -6.82 -5.86
CA ILE A 28 -11.16 -7.04 -4.71
C ILE A 28 -9.95 -7.88 -5.11
N TYR A 29 -10.16 -8.89 -5.95
CA TYR A 29 -9.16 -9.81 -6.50
C TYR A 29 -9.15 -9.76 -8.04
N PRO A 30 -7.99 -9.86 -8.72
CA PRO A 30 -6.64 -9.89 -8.15
C PRO A 30 -6.24 -8.52 -7.61
N PRO A 31 -5.23 -8.47 -6.73
CA PRO A 31 -4.89 -7.23 -6.05
C PRO A 31 -4.33 -6.17 -7.02
N PHE A 32 -5.08 -5.08 -7.20
CA PHE A 32 -4.65 -3.81 -7.83
C PHE A 32 -3.81 -3.94 -9.11
N ASN A 33 -4.35 -4.60 -10.16
CA ASN A 33 -3.64 -4.85 -11.43
C ASN A 33 -2.23 -5.46 -11.27
N SER A 34 -1.91 -6.02 -10.09
CA SER A 34 -0.62 -6.61 -9.73
C SER A 34 0.60 -5.71 -9.94
N ASN A 35 0.44 -4.38 -10.00
CA ASN A 35 1.57 -3.47 -10.25
C ASN A 35 2.18 -2.93 -8.94
N ALA A 36 3.18 -3.64 -8.44
CA ALA A 36 3.90 -3.29 -7.22
C ALA A 36 4.61 -1.93 -7.30
N ASN A 37 5.08 -1.50 -8.49
CA ASN A 37 5.78 -0.23 -8.66
C ASN A 37 4.87 0.97 -8.43
N ILE A 38 3.68 0.97 -9.04
CA ILE A 38 2.68 2.03 -8.86
C ILE A 38 2.22 2.08 -7.40
N LEU A 39 1.98 0.93 -6.79
CA LEU A 39 1.60 0.85 -5.38
C LEU A 39 2.70 1.38 -4.46
N ALA A 40 3.96 0.99 -4.69
CA ALA A 40 5.09 1.46 -3.93
C ALA A 40 5.18 2.99 -3.98
N ALA A 41 5.10 3.58 -5.18
CA ALA A 41 5.09 5.03 -5.36
C ALA A 41 3.92 5.70 -4.60
N GLN A 42 2.69 5.17 -4.69
CA GLN A 42 1.53 5.71 -3.99
C GLN A 42 1.60 5.58 -2.46
N MET A 43 2.35 4.61 -1.94
CA MET A 43 2.48 4.35 -0.51
C MET A 43 3.67 5.10 0.12
N ARG A 44 4.53 5.72 -0.68
CA ARG A 44 5.57 6.65 -0.22
C ARG A 44 4.92 7.98 0.17
N TYR A 45 4.36 8.06 1.36
CA TYR A 45 3.84 9.32 1.90
C TYR A 45 4.89 9.99 2.80
N GLY A 46 5.59 10.99 2.26
CA GLY A 46 6.62 11.74 2.97
C GLY A 46 7.83 10.88 3.37
N THR A 47 8.45 11.18 4.52
CA THR A 47 9.70 10.53 4.99
C THR A 47 9.50 9.16 5.66
N LYS A 48 8.25 8.72 5.89
CA LYS A 48 7.95 7.47 6.60
C LYS A 48 7.35 6.43 5.66
N ILE A 49 8.22 5.56 5.13
CA ILE A 49 7.81 4.33 4.47
C ILE A 49 7.29 3.37 5.55
N ARG A 50 5.96 3.19 5.60
CA ARG A 50 5.34 2.19 6.49
C ARG A 50 5.33 0.83 5.81
N THR A 51 5.63 -0.22 6.57
CA THR A 51 5.50 -1.60 6.10
C THR A 51 4.05 -1.87 5.70
N ILE A 52 3.87 -2.27 4.45
CA ILE A 52 2.57 -2.64 3.89
C ILE A 52 2.32 -4.11 4.20
N THR A 53 1.15 -4.43 4.71
CA THR A 53 0.70 -5.81 4.94
C THR A 53 -0.36 -6.22 3.92
N ALA A 54 -0.51 -7.52 3.71
CA ALA A 54 -1.53 -8.10 2.85
C ALA A 54 -2.94 -7.54 3.16
N LYS A 55 -3.25 -7.43 4.46
CA LYS A 55 -4.54 -6.94 4.95
C LYS A 55 -4.74 -5.43 4.71
N ILE A 56 -3.68 -4.63 4.75
CA ILE A 56 -3.73 -3.20 4.38
C ILE A 56 -4.10 -3.05 2.90
N LEU A 57 -3.51 -3.88 2.03
CA LEU A 57 -3.84 -3.89 0.60
C LEU A 57 -5.29 -4.33 0.36
N LEU A 58 -5.76 -5.38 1.05
CA LEU A 58 -7.16 -5.79 0.99
C LEU A 58 -8.09 -4.64 1.42
N LYS A 59 -7.81 -4.01 2.56
CA LYS A 59 -8.58 -2.87 3.07
C LYS A 59 -8.67 -1.73 2.06
N ARG A 60 -7.59 -1.45 1.32
CA ARG A 60 -7.56 -0.44 0.26
C ARG A 60 -8.52 -0.79 -0.88
N ASN A 61 -8.55 -2.06 -1.30
CA ASN A 61 -9.49 -2.52 -2.34
C ASN A 61 -10.94 -2.48 -1.85
N VAL A 62 -11.19 -2.93 -0.61
CA VAL A 62 -12.52 -2.84 0.02
C VAL A 62 -12.97 -1.38 0.12
N LYS A 63 -12.08 -0.45 0.51
CA LYS A 63 -12.39 0.99 0.54
C LYS A 63 -12.73 1.53 -0.84
N ARG A 64 -11.99 1.16 -1.88
CA ARG A 64 -12.27 1.58 -3.27
C ARG A 64 -13.65 1.10 -3.72
N GLU A 65 -13.98 -0.15 -3.40
CA GLU A 65 -15.29 -0.72 -3.72
C GLU A 65 -16.42 -0.09 -2.88
N ALA A 66 -16.14 0.24 -1.62
CA ALA A 66 -17.06 0.97 -0.76
C ALA A 66 -17.39 2.36 -1.33
N ILE A 67 -16.38 3.11 -1.78
CA ILE A 67 -16.54 4.41 -2.44
C ILE A 67 -17.40 4.27 -3.71
N ARG A 68 -17.16 3.24 -4.54
CA ARG A 68 -18.01 2.97 -5.72
C ARG A 68 -19.47 2.79 -5.34
N LEU A 69 -19.72 2.13 -4.21
CA LEU A 69 -21.05 1.89 -3.65
C LEU A 69 -21.60 3.06 -2.82
N ARG A 70 -20.90 4.21 -2.80
CA ARG A 70 -21.22 5.39 -1.98
C ARG A 70 -21.31 5.07 -0.47
N MET A 71 -20.56 4.07 -0.03
CA MET A 71 -20.41 3.68 1.37
C MET A 71 -19.12 4.27 1.93
N TYR A 72 -19.24 5.36 2.69
CA TYR A 72 -18.09 6.09 3.25
C TYR A 72 -17.83 5.75 4.72
N ASN A 73 -18.66 4.91 5.34
CA ASN A 73 -18.55 4.56 6.74
C ASN A 73 -17.30 3.67 6.97
N VAL A 74 -16.30 4.25 7.65
CA VAL A 74 -15.01 3.59 7.94
C VAL A 74 -15.18 2.34 8.80
N HIS A 75 -16.13 2.35 9.75
CA HIS A 75 -16.41 1.19 10.59
C HIS A 75 -16.94 0.02 9.75
N ILE A 76 -17.86 0.28 8.81
CA ILE A 76 -18.37 -0.74 7.88
C ILE A 76 -17.27 -1.27 6.97
N ILE A 77 -16.39 -0.41 6.47
CA ILE A 77 -15.22 -0.82 5.67
C ILE A 77 -14.29 -1.73 6.46
N ASN A 78 -14.03 -1.41 7.73
CA ASN A 78 -13.20 -2.25 8.60
C ASN A 78 -13.84 -3.62 8.83
N LEU A 79 -15.13 -3.67 9.19
CA LEU A 79 -15.84 -4.92 9.39
C LEU A 79 -15.90 -5.77 8.12
N ALA A 80 -16.15 -5.15 6.96
CA ALA A 80 -16.15 -5.86 5.68
C ALA A 80 -14.76 -6.40 5.33
N THR A 81 -13.71 -5.62 5.61
CA THR A 81 -12.33 -6.06 5.41
C THR A 81 -12.04 -7.29 6.27
N GLU A 82 -12.43 -7.27 7.54
CA GLU A 82 -12.23 -8.42 8.44
C GLU A 82 -12.99 -9.66 7.98
N TYR A 83 -14.25 -9.47 7.63
CA TYR A 83 -15.08 -10.55 7.12
C TYR A 83 -14.44 -11.18 5.87
N ILE A 84 -14.10 -10.36 4.87
CA ILE A 84 -13.51 -10.84 3.62
C ILE A 84 -12.17 -11.54 3.88
N TRP A 85 -11.31 -10.96 4.73
CA TRP A 85 -10.02 -11.56 5.10
C TRP A 85 -10.19 -12.94 5.73
N ASN A 86 -11.10 -13.08 6.70
CA ASN A 86 -11.34 -14.34 7.40
C ASN A 86 -11.95 -15.41 6.49
N THR A 87 -12.78 -15.00 5.53
CA THR A 87 -13.36 -15.91 4.52
C THR A 87 -12.47 -16.15 3.30
N SER A 88 -11.32 -15.47 3.20
CA SER A 88 -10.41 -15.59 2.04
C SER A 88 -9.73 -16.96 2.03
N THR A 89 -9.54 -17.53 0.85
CA THR A 89 -8.73 -18.74 0.68
C THR A 89 -7.25 -18.46 0.96
N ALA A 90 -6.46 -19.52 1.21
CA ALA A 90 -5.02 -19.40 1.37
C ALA A 90 -4.37 -18.71 0.14
N PHE A 91 -4.74 -19.16 -1.06
CA PHE A 91 -4.28 -18.56 -2.32
C PHE A 91 -4.59 -17.05 -2.42
N GLN A 92 -5.81 -16.65 -2.07
CA GLN A 92 -6.22 -15.25 -2.08
C GLN A 92 -5.40 -14.39 -1.12
N ARG A 93 -5.09 -14.91 0.08
CA ARG A 93 -4.24 -14.22 1.06
C ARG A 93 -2.80 -14.13 0.57
N ASP A 94 -2.30 -15.20 -0.05
CA ASP A 94 -0.95 -15.29 -0.59
C ASP A 94 -0.71 -14.29 -1.73
N GLN A 95 -1.69 -14.08 -2.62
CA GLN A 95 -1.61 -13.04 -3.65
C GLN A 95 -1.41 -11.65 -3.05
N PHE A 96 -2.10 -11.33 -1.95
CA PHE A 96 -1.91 -10.06 -1.25
C PHE A 96 -0.58 -10.00 -0.48
N ALA A 97 -0.13 -11.12 0.10
CA ALA A 97 1.14 -11.20 0.82
C ALA A 97 2.33 -11.00 -0.11
N THR A 98 2.33 -11.69 -1.26
CA THR A 98 3.35 -11.54 -2.30
C THR A 98 3.42 -10.09 -2.80
N LEU A 99 2.27 -9.48 -3.09
CA LEU A 99 2.25 -8.08 -3.53
C LEU A 99 2.76 -7.12 -2.45
N ALA A 100 2.37 -7.34 -1.19
CA ALA A 100 2.86 -6.55 -0.07
C ALA A 100 4.38 -6.68 0.09
N ALA A 101 4.93 -7.89 -0.03
CA ALA A 101 6.36 -8.14 -0.01
C ALA A 101 7.07 -7.38 -1.13
N SER A 102 6.61 -7.48 -2.38
CA SER A 102 7.21 -6.76 -3.52
C SER A 102 7.19 -5.23 -3.30
N VAL A 103 6.08 -4.69 -2.81
CA VAL A 103 5.97 -3.25 -2.49
C VAL A 103 6.96 -2.84 -1.41
N ASN A 104 7.10 -3.65 -0.36
CA ASN A 104 8.04 -3.38 0.72
C ASN A 104 9.49 -3.43 0.23
N THR A 105 9.87 -4.42 -0.59
CA THR A 105 11.20 -4.50 -1.21
C THR A 105 11.50 -3.27 -2.06
N ILE A 106 10.58 -2.86 -2.94
CA ILE A 106 10.76 -1.66 -3.78
C ILE A 106 10.95 -0.41 -2.93
N ASN A 107 10.19 -0.29 -1.85
CA ASN A 107 10.28 0.86 -0.95
C ASN A 107 11.57 0.84 -0.10
N GLN A 108 12.01 -0.34 0.34
CA GLN A 108 13.28 -0.48 1.05
C GLN A 108 14.47 -0.11 0.16
N ASN A 109 14.53 -0.64 -1.07
CA ASN A 109 15.59 -0.31 -2.03
C ASN A 109 15.61 1.20 -2.33
N TYR A 110 14.44 1.82 -2.46
CA TYR A 110 14.35 3.27 -2.64
C TYR A 110 14.90 4.04 -1.43
N ARG A 111 14.59 3.59 -0.21
CA ARG A 111 15.12 4.21 1.02
C ARG A 111 16.63 4.10 1.10
N GLU A 112 17.19 2.93 0.83
CA GLU A 112 18.63 2.68 0.85
C GLU A 112 19.34 3.54 -0.20
N SER A 113 18.81 3.62 -1.43
CA SER A 113 19.34 4.49 -2.47
C SER A 113 19.28 5.98 -2.09
N PHE A 114 18.18 6.41 -1.46
CA PHE A 114 18.03 7.79 -0.99
C PHE A 114 19.05 8.13 0.12
N ILE A 115 19.23 7.24 1.08
CA ILE A 115 20.22 7.40 2.17
C ILE A 115 21.64 7.46 1.59
N TYR A 116 21.99 6.55 0.67
CA TYR A 116 23.30 6.54 0.03
C TYR A 116 23.61 7.86 -0.70
N ARG A 117 22.63 8.41 -1.41
CA ARG A 117 22.77 9.71 -2.08
C ARG A 117 22.92 10.86 -1.08
N MET A 118 22.15 10.85 0.01
CA MET A 118 22.32 11.83 1.09
C MET A 118 23.72 11.77 1.71
N THR A 119 24.25 10.56 1.95
CA THR A 119 25.60 10.42 2.50
C THR A 119 26.68 10.95 1.55
N GLN A 120 26.52 10.77 0.23
CA GLN A 120 27.47 11.34 -0.75
C GLN A 120 27.44 12.87 -0.81
N ILE A 121 26.28 13.49 -0.59
CA ILE A 121 26.16 14.95 -0.53
C ILE A 121 26.84 15.50 0.74
N THR A 122 26.81 14.76 1.84
CA THR A 122 27.47 15.16 3.09
C THR A 122 28.97 14.86 3.13
N THR A 123 29.50 14.10 2.18
CA THR A 123 30.94 13.86 2.06
C THR A 123 31.60 15.04 1.35
N PRO A 124 32.67 15.64 1.89
CA PRO A 124 33.43 16.65 1.16
C PRO A 124 33.87 16.11 -0.20
N GLN A 125 33.53 16.85 -1.25
CA GLN A 125 33.93 16.55 -2.61
C GLN A 125 35.42 16.87 -2.75
N GLU A 126 36.21 15.90 -3.19
CA GLU A 126 37.60 16.15 -3.56
C GLU A 126 37.63 17.01 -4.82
N THR A 127 38.25 18.18 -4.73
CA THR A 127 38.36 19.12 -5.85
C THR A 127 39.79 19.64 -5.95
N ASN A 128 40.25 19.79 -7.18
CA ASN A 128 41.63 20.15 -7.48
C ASN A 128 41.89 21.67 -7.36
N CYS A 129 40.87 22.46 -6.98
CA CYS A 129 40.97 23.91 -6.89
C CYS A 129 40.20 24.49 -5.69
N ALA A 130 40.71 25.59 -5.15
CA ALA A 130 40.12 26.26 -4.00
C ALA A 130 38.65 26.69 -4.24
N LEU A 131 38.35 27.19 -5.45
CA LEU A 131 36.99 27.60 -5.85
C LEU A 131 35.98 26.44 -5.80
N GLY A 132 36.38 25.24 -6.24
CA GLY A 132 35.52 24.06 -6.20
C GLY A 132 35.24 23.60 -4.78
N ASN A 133 36.26 23.70 -3.91
CA ASN A 133 36.13 23.31 -2.50
C ASN A 133 35.15 24.22 -1.75
N ASP A 134 35.26 25.54 -1.93
CA ASP A 134 34.38 26.50 -1.26
C ASP A 134 32.92 26.39 -1.73
N PHE A 135 32.70 26.09 -3.02
CA PHE A 135 31.37 25.99 -3.61
C PHE A 135 30.66 24.66 -3.29
N LEU A 136 31.39 23.54 -3.27
CA LEU A 136 30.81 22.20 -3.08
C LEU A 136 30.78 21.76 -1.62
N ASN A 137 31.72 22.22 -0.80
CA ASN A 137 31.88 21.77 0.59
C ASN A 137 31.52 22.85 1.62
N GLY A 138 31.32 24.09 1.17
CA GLY A 138 31.03 25.23 2.03
C GLY A 138 32.27 25.75 2.76
N SER A 139 32.24 27.03 3.12
CA SER A 139 33.26 27.67 3.94
C SER A 139 32.90 27.54 5.43
N ASN A 140 33.77 26.92 6.24
CA ASN A 140 33.64 26.90 7.70
C ASN A 140 33.80 28.33 8.24
N PHE A 141 32.70 28.98 8.62
CA PHE A 141 32.68 30.23 9.39
C PHE A 141 32.31 29.97 10.84
#